data_AF-A0A967LXS7-F1
#
_entry.id   AF-A0A967LXS7-F1
#
_cell.length_a   1.000
_cell.length_b   1.000
_cell.length_c   1.000
_cell.angle_alpha   90.00
_cell.angle_beta   90.00
_cell.angle_gamma   90.00
#
_symmetry.space_group_name_H-M   'P 1'
#
loop_
_entity.id
_entity.type
_entity.pdbx_description
1 polymer ?
#
loop_
_entity_poly.entity_id
_entity_poly.type
_entity_poly.pdbx_seq_one_letter_code
_entity_poly.pdbx_strand_id
1 'polypeptide(L)'
;MRVPLIIHAPGRLAPRSVAANVSLVDLLPTLLDLASDGRPPALAAPIEGTSLVPLAGGSPEQGRDIVYAELMAEGCVAPCVMV
;
A
#
# COMPACT_ATOMS: atom_id res chain seq x y z
N MET A 1 -8.95 7.83 -6.73
CA MET A 1 -10.02 6.96 -6.16
C MET A 1 -9.73 6.76 -4.67
N ARG A 2 -10.72 6.80 -3.77
CA ARG A 2 -10.51 6.51 -2.35
C ARG A 2 -11.34 5.30 -1.93
N VAL A 3 -10.69 4.36 -1.25
CA VAL A 3 -11.32 3.20 -0.62
C VAL A 3 -10.86 3.09 0.83
N PRO A 4 -11.71 2.59 1.75
CA PRO A 4 -11.32 2.42 3.14
C PRO A 4 -10.27 1.30 3.27
N LEU A 5 -9.22 1.55 4.05
CA LEU A 5 -8.23 0.55 4.46
C LEU A 5 -8.06 0.61 5.98
N ILE A 6 -8.24 -0.52 6.65
CA ILE A 6 -8.01 -0.69 8.08
C ILE A 6 -7.11 -1.92 8.26
N ILE A 7 -5.99 -1.75 8.98
CA ILE A 7 -5.06 -2.83 9.29
C ILE A 7 -5.13 -3.10 10.79
N HIS A 8 -5.39 -4.36 11.16
CA HIS A 8 -5.42 -4.80 12.55
C HIS A 8 -4.39 -5.92 12.76
N ALA A 9 -3.36 -5.65 13.55
CA ALA A 9 -2.33 -6.62 13.92
C ALA A 9 -2.02 -6.53 15.43
N PRO A 10 -2.75 -7.28 16.27
CA PRO A 10 -2.57 -7.29 17.72
C PRO A 10 -1.13 -7.56 18.14
N GLY A 11 -0.64 -6.83 19.14
CA GLY A 11 0.73 -6.97 19.65
C GLY A 11 1.83 -6.47 18.71
N ARG A 12 1.48 -6.01 17.49
CA ARG A 12 2.42 -5.48 16.50
C ARG A 12 2.18 -4.01 16.18
N LEU A 13 0.91 -3.62 16.07
CA LEU A 13 0.51 -2.26 15.70
C LEU A 13 -0.34 -1.65 16.79
N ALA A 14 0.04 -0.44 17.23
CA ALA A 14 -0.81 0.39 18.08
C ALA A 14 -1.90 1.07 17.24
N PRO A 15 -3.12 1.29 17.78
CA PRO A 15 -4.16 2.01 17.06
C PRO A 15 -3.71 3.42 16.68
N ARG A 16 -3.86 3.78 15.41
CA ARG A 16 -3.60 5.13 14.91
C ARG A 16 -4.32 5.41 13.59
N SER A 17 -4.37 6.69 13.23
CA SER A 17 -4.69 7.15 11.88
C SER A 17 -3.42 7.60 11.16
N VAL A 18 -3.39 7.42 9.85
CA VAL A 18 -2.30 7.82 8.95
C VAL A 18 -2.92 8.67 7.85
N ALA A 19 -2.32 9.83 7.58
CA ALA A 19 -2.86 10.79 6.61
C ALA A 19 -2.22 10.65 5.21
N ALA A 20 -1.02 10.06 5.14
CA ALA A 20 -0.30 9.75 3.91
C ALA A 20 -1.15 9.03 2.85
N ASN A 21 -0.86 9.30 1.57
CA ASN A 21 -1.48 8.57 0.48
C ASN A 21 -0.91 7.13 0.40
N VAL A 22 -1.81 6.17 0.25
CA VAL A 22 -1.48 4.74 0.10
C VAL A 22 -2.22 4.15 -1.09
N SER A 23 -1.65 3.10 -1.68
CA SER A 23 -2.21 2.43 -2.86
C SER A 23 -2.55 0.98 -2.54
N LEU A 24 -3.49 0.41 -3.29
CA LEU A 24 -3.82 -1.02 -3.17
C LEU A 24 -2.65 -1.93 -3.59
N VAL A 25 -1.71 -1.43 -4.42
CA VAL A 25 -0.49 -2.19 -4.76
C VAL A 25 0.42 -2.43 -3.55
N ASP A 26 0.27 -1.64 -2.48
CA ASP A 26 1.02 -1.81 -1.23
C ASP A 26 0.54 -3.03 -0.41
N LEU A 27 -0.63 -3.59 -0.72
CA LEU A 27 -1.20 -4.68 0.08
C LEU A 27 -0.35 -5.95 0.03
N LEU A 28 0.11 -6.37 -1.15
CA LEU A 28 0.95 -7.55 -1.29
C LEU A 28 2.23 -7.47 -0.43
N PRO A 29 3.10 -6.45 -0.56
CA PRO A 29 4.30 -6.35 0.27
C PRO A 29 3.98 -6.18 1.75
N THR A 30 2.89 -5.50 2.12
CA THR A 30 2.45 -5.38 3.52
C THR A 30 2.08 -6.72 4.14
N LEU A 31 1.31 -7.55 3.42
CA LEU A 31 0.90 -8.87 3.88
C LEU A 31 2.10 -9.81 4.01
N LEU A 32 3.04 -9.77 3.06
CA LEU A 32 4.27 -10.56 3.13
C LEU A 32 5.14 -10.16 4.32
N ASP A 33 5.32 -8.86 4.57
CA ASP A 33 6.07 -8.35 5.72
C ASP A 33 5.46 -8.83 7.06
N LEU A 34 4.13 -8.69 7.21
CA LEU A 34 3.41 -9.18 8.39
C LEU A 34 3.51 -10.70 8.57
N ALA A 35 3.45 -11.47 7.48
CA ALA A 35 3.45 -12.94 7.54
C ALA A 35 4.85 -13.54 7.75
N SER A 36 5.91 -12.79 7.46
CA SER A 36 7.30 -13.28 7.45
C SER A 36 8.22 -12.60 8.46
N ASP A 37 7.70 -11.67 9.26
CA ASP A 37 8.48 -10.84 10.18
C ASP A 37 9.59 -10.08 9.45
N GLY A 38 9.22 -9.38 8.36
CA GLY A 38 10.15 -8.61 7.55
C GLY A 38 11.13 -9.44 6.73
N ARG A 39 10.90 -10.76 6.58
CA ARG A 39 11.75 -11.68 5.80
C ARG A 39 10.96 -12.36 4.69
N PRO A 40 10.42 -11.59 3.72
CA PRO A 40 9.55 -12.13 2.69
C PRO A 40 10.33 -13.11 1.78
N PRO A 41 9.65 -14.12 1.21
CA PRO A 41 10.27 -14.99 0.21
C PRO A 41 10.66 -14.18 -1.03
N ALA A 42 11.54 -14.76 -1.86
CA ALA A 42 11.86 -14.18 -3.15
C ALA A 42 10.60 -14.07 -4.01
N LEU A 43 10.37 -12.88 -4.56
CA LEU A 43 9.25 -12.64 -5.47
C LEU A 43 9.55 -13.21 -6.85
N ALA A 44 8.52 -13.75 -7.51
CA ALA A 44 8.64 -14.24 -8.88
C ALA A 44 8.91 -13.12 -9.90
N ALA A 45 8.53 -11.88 -9.57
CA ALA A 45 8.75 -10.69 -10.36
C ALA A 45 8.89 -9.46 -9.45
N PRO A 46 9.48 -8.36 -9.94
CA PRO A 46 9.44 -7.08 -9.24
C PRO A 46 8.01 -6.61 -8.99
N ILE A 47 7.80 -5.91 -7.89
CA ILE A 47 6.52 -5.26 -7.55
C ILE A 47 6.78 -3.79 -7.23
N GLU A 48 5.78 -2.95 -7.44
CA GLU A 48 5.90 -1.50 -7.27
C GLU A 48 5.46 -1.02 -5.89
N GLY A 49 4.63 -1.80 -5.20
CA GLY A 49 4.13 -1.47 -3.87
C GLY A 49 5.23 -1.49 -2.80
N THR A 50 4.98 -0.81 -1.70
CA THR A 50 5.85 -0.80 -0.52
C THR A 50 5.06 -1.22 0.73
N SER A 51 5.68 -1.98 1.63
CA SER A 51 5.03 -2.38 2.89
C SER A 51 4.56 -1.17 3.69
N LEU A 52 3.32 -1.22 4.16
CA LEU A 52 2.73 -0.22 5.05
C LEU A 52 3.00 -0.51 6.53
N VAL A 53 3.68 -1.61 6.88
CA VAL A 53 3.99 -1.94 8.29
C VAL A 53 4.82 -0.85 8.97
N PRO A 54 5.89 -0.29 8.37
CA PRO A 54 6.63 0.81 8.98
C PRO A 54 5.75 2.06 9.19
N LEU A 55 4.94 2.40 8.18
CA LEU A 55 4.03 3.55 8.22
C LEU A 55 2.97 3.37 9.33
N ALA A 56 2.36 2.19 9.42
CA ALA A 56 1.41 1.83 10.46
C ALA A 56 2.07 1.77 11.85
N GLY A 57 3.36 1.45 11.92
CA GLY A 57 4.19 1.48 13.12
C GLY A 57 4.64 2.89 13.55
N GLY A 58 4.37 3.91 12.74
CA GLY A 58 4.68 5.31 13.03
C GLY A 58 6.00 5.84 12.48
N SER A 59 6.62 5.12 11.55
CA SER A 59 7.70 5.69 10.74
C SER A 59 7.21 6.92 9.95
N PRO A 60 8.13 7.85 9.59
CA PRO A 60 7.77 9.06 8.87
C PRO A 60 7.01 8.79 7.57
N GLU A 61 6.05 9.66 7.25
CA GLU A 61 5.19 9.58 6.06
C GLU A 61 5.87 10.03 4.75
N GLN A 62 7.21 10.06 4.72
CA GLN A 62 7.99 10.69 3.66
C GLN A 62 7.85 9.97 2.32
N GLY A 63 7.66 10.74 1.24
CA GLY A 63 7.59 10.23 -0.13
C GLY A 63 6.25 9.62 -0.52
N ARG A 64 5.19 9.84 0.27
CA ARG A 64 3.83 9.31 0.04
C ARG A 64 2.81 10.40 -0.29
N ASP A 65 3.23 11.43 -1.03
CA ASP A 65 2.37 12.54 -1.46
C ASP A 65 1.53 12.20 -2.70
N ILE A 66 1.96 11.21 -3.49
CA ILE A 66 1.38 10.85 -4.79
C ILE A 66 1.07 9.36 -4.83
N VAL A 67 -0.08 9.00 -5.38
CA VAL A 67 -0.45 7.62 -5.73
C VAL A 67 -1.07 7.59 -7.12
N TYR A 68 -0.76 6.55 -7.88
CA TYR A 68 -1.24 6.43 -9.25
C TYR A 68 -2.44 5.50 -9.35
N ALA A 69 -3.33 5.79 -10.31
CA ALA A 69 -4.38 4.88 -10.72
C ALA A 69 -4.56 4.93 -12.23
N GLU A 70 -4.89 3.79 -12.81
CA GLU A 70 -5.14 3.63 -14.24
C GLU A 70 -6.53 3.06 -14.48
N LEU A 71 -7.18 3.51 -15.55
CA LEU A 71 -8.46 2.96 -15.99
C LEU A 71 -8.45 2.78 -17.51
N MET A 72 -8.46 1.51 -17.92
CA MET A 72 -8.51 1.07 -19.33
C MET A 72 -9.73 0.15 -19.55
N ALA A 73 -10.86 0.52 -18.95
CA ALA A 73 -12.10 -0.26 -18.95
C ALA A 73 -13.19 0.41 -19.79
N GLU A 74 -14.40 -0.14 -19.75
CA GLU A 74 -15.58 0.47 -20.37
C GLU A 74 -15.83 1.91 -19.88
N GLY A 75 -16.31 2.76 -20.77
CA GLY A 75 -16.52 4.18 -20.51
C GLY A 75 -15.29 5.07 -20.76
N CYS A 76 -14.11 4.50 -20.98
CA CYS A 76 -12.91 5.24 -21.41
C CYS A 76 -12.81 5.27 -22.95
N VAL A 77 -12.69 6.46 -23.55
CA VAL A 77 -12.43 6.61 -25.00
C VAL A 77 -10.93 6.50 -25.37
N ALA A 78 -10.06 6.55 -24.36
CA ALA A 78 -8.60 6.40 -24.42
C ALA A 78 -8.08 6.02 -23.02
N PRO A 79 -6.83 5.56 -22.84
CA PRO A 79 -6.26 5.29 -21.52
C PRO A 79 -6.37 6.48 -20.57
N CYS A 80 -6.85 6.25 -19.35
CA CYS A 80 -6.92 7.28 -18.30
C CYS A 80 -5.89 6.99 -17.21
N VAL A 81 -5.04 7.97 -16.91
CA VAL A 81 -4.06 7.93 -15.84
C VAL A 81 -4.38 9.03 -14.83
N MET A 82 -4.34 8.70 -13.55
CA MET A 82 -4.69 9.57 -12.43
C MET A 82 -3.55 9.63 -11.42
N VAL A 83 -3.43 10.77 -10.74
CA VAL A 83 -2.42 11.13 -9.73
C VAL A 83 -3.12 11.68 -8.50
#